data_AF-A0A6A4HIG1-F1
#
_entry.id   AF-A0A6A4HIG1-F1
#
_cell.length_a   1.000
_cell.length_b   1.000
_cell.length_c   1.000
_cell.angle_alpha   90.00
_cell.angle_beta   90.00
_cell.angle_gamma   90.00
#
_symmetry.space_group_name_H-M   'P 1'
#
loop_
_entity.id
_entity.type
_entity.pdbx_description
1 polymer ?
#
loop_
_entity_poly.entity_id
_entity_poly.type
_entity_poly.pdbx_seq_one_letter_code
_entity_poly.pdbx_strand_id
1 'polypeptide(L)'
;MFSVVTARWVSESVRPFRIVQDCCYRWLQKEGRLKCYIPSQETVSQDVKKLYNYTKEKLASELQAQEGEIPIAIDCWTLPNHCAWMSIMTTRT
;
A
#
# COMPACT_ATOMS: atom_id res chain seq x y z
N MET A 1 15.64 -7.70 5.61
CA MET A 1 15.06 -7.04 6.81
C MET A 1 13.79 -6.36 6.36
N PHE A 2 12.65 -6.69 6.96
CA PHE A 2 11.35 -6.09 6.64
C PHE A 2 11.33 -4.64 7.13
N SER A 3 11.15 -3.66 6.25
CA SER A 3 10.93 -2.27 6.70
C SER A 3 9.43 -2.01 6.74
N VAL A 4 8.75 -2.61 7.72
CA VAL A 4 7.29 -2.50 7.89
C VAL A 4 6.83 -1.05 7.93
N VAL A 5 7.61 -0.17 8.58
CA VAL A 5 7.30 1.27 8.68
C VAL A 5 7.33 1.94 7.30
N THR A 6 8.37 1.70 6.49
CA THR A 6 8.46 2.26 5.14
C THR A 6 7.35 1.73 4.25
N ALA A 7 7.10 0.41 4.27
CA ALA A 7 6.06 -0.22 3.46
C ALA A 7 4.65 0.27 3.84
N ARG A 8 4.39 0.44 5.14
CA ARG A 8 3.14 1.01 5.65
C ARG A 8 2.97 2.46 5.20
N TRP A 9 3.98 3.32 5.43
CA TRP A 9 3.93 4.72 5.04
C TRP A 9 3.73 4.88 3.52
N VAL A 10 4.45 4.11 2.72
CA VAL A 10 4.33 4.12 1.25
C VAL A 10 2.92 3.73 0.82
N SER A 11 2.31 2.73 1.46
CA SER A 11 0.94 2.29 1.19
C SER A 11 -0.09 3.35 1.60
N GLU A 12 -0.01 3.86 2.83
CA GLU A 12 -0.98 4.82 3.39
C GLU A 12 -0.93 6.19 2.68
N SER A 13 0.26 6.62 2.24
CA SER A 13 0.46 7.91 1.56
C SER A 13 0.44 7.82 0.04
N VAL A 14 0.11 6.65 -0.53
CA VAL A 14 0.05 6.40 -1.99
C VAL A 14 1.33 6.86 -2.70
N ARG A 15 2.50 6.54 -2.12
CA ARG A 15 3.80 6.95 -2.66
C ARG A 15 4.32 5.93 -3.66
N PRO A 16 5.05 6.36 -4.72
CA PRO A 16 5.75 5.42 -5.59
C PRO A 16 6.88 4.72 -4.80
N PHE A 17 7.11 3.43 -5.06
CA PHE A 17 8.19 2.67 -4.40
C PHE A 17 9.58 3.30 -4.58
N ARG A 18 9.77 4.03 -5.69
CA ARG A 18 11.02 4.74 -6.00
C ARG A 18 11.35 5.85 -4.99
N ILE A 19 10.42 6.27 -4.13
CA ILE A 19 10.67 7.31 -3.10
C ILE A 19 11.88 7.01 -2.22
N VAL A 20 12.22 5.75 -1.98
CA VAL A 20 13.40 5.36 -1.18
C VAL A 20 14.75 5.66 -1.85
N GLN A 21 14.73 6.01 -3.13
CA GLN A 21 15.89 6.46 -3.88
C GLN A 21 16.10 7.98 -3.80
N ASP A 22 15.10 8.73 -3.34
CA ASP A 22 15.16 10.18 -3.23
C ASP A 22 16.27 10.63 -2.25
N CYS A 23 16.97 11.71 -2.62
CA CYS A 23 18.11 12.19 -1.85
C CYS A 23 17.69 12.77 -0.50
N CYS A 24 16.60 13.53 -0.45
CA CYS A 24 16.06 14.10 0.78
C CYS A 24 15.53 13.01 1.70
N TYR A 25 14.80 12.02 1.16
CA TYR A 25 14.38 10.84 1.93
C TYR A 25 15.57 10.11 2.57
N ARG A 26 16.63 9.85 1.78
CA ARG A 26 17.82 9.15 2.29
C ARG A 26 18.58 9.98 3.32
N TRP A 27 18.60 11.29 3.16
CA TRP A 27 19.21 12.19 4.14
C TRP A 27 18.43 12.14 5.46
N LEU A 28 17.10 12.31 5.41
CA LEU A 28 16.22 12.21 6.58
C LEU A 28 16.34 10.87 7.31
N GLN A 29 16.38 9.75 6.59
CA GLN A 29 16.55 8.42 7.20
C GLN A 29 17.91 8.23 7.89
N LYS A 30 18.93 9.00 7.48
CA LYS A 30 20.30 8.92 8.02
C LYS A 30 20.58 9.96 9.09
N GLU A 31 19.70 10.94 9.31
CA GLU A 31 19.88 11.93 10.37
C GLU A 31 20.07 11.25 11.72
N GLY A 32 21.24 11.47 12.34
CA GLY A 32 21.62 10.85 13.61
C GLY A 32 21.92 9.35 13.56
N ARG A 33 21.90 8.69 12.39
CA ARG A 33 22.11 7.23 12.24
C ARG A 33 23.02 6.87 11.07
N LEU A 34 24.34 6.89 11.31
CA LEU A 34 25.39 6.54 10.33
C LEU A 34 25.21 5.15 9.67
N LYS A 35 24.61 4.17 10.37
CA LYS A 35 24.42 2.79 9.88
C LYS A 35 22.96 2.44 9.60
N CYS A 36 22.11 3.42 9.28
CA CYS A 36 20.72 3.12 8.95
C CYS A 36 20.61 2.36 7.61
N TYR A 37 20.00 1.17 7.64
CA TYR A 37 19.64 0.41 6.44
C TYR A 37 18.45 1.07 5.75
N ILE A 38 18.60 1.40 4.47
CA ILE A 38 17.52 1.90 3.63
C ILE A 38 17.14 0.80 2.64
N PRO A 39 15.87 0.35 2.60
CA PRO A 39 15.46 -0.71 1.68
C PRO A 39 15.53 -0.25 0.22
N SER A 40 15.74 -1.21 -0.69
CA SER A 40 15.59 -0.94 -2.12
C SER A 40 14.11 -0.80 -2.51
N GLN A 41 13.83 -0.24 -3.69
CA GLN A 41 12.44 -0.15 -4.18
C GLN A 41 11.79 -1.54 -4.35
N GLU A 42 12.58 -2.55 -4.74
CA GLU A 42 12.12 -3.94 -4.88
C GLU A 42 11.78 -4.52 -3.51
N THR A 43 12.60 -4.21 -2.50
CA THR A 43 12.35 -4.62 -1.12
C THR A 43 11.04 -4.01 -0.61
N VAL A 44 10.83 -2.70 -0.84
CA VAL A 44 9.57 -2.03 -0.46
C VAL A 44 8.38 -2.63 -1.20
N SER A 45 8.50 -2.88 -2.51
CA SER A 45 7.43 -3.52 -3.29
C SER A 45 7.06 -4.91 -2.74
N GLN A 46 8.04 -5.74 -2.40
CA GLN A 46 7.82 -7.04 -1.78
C GLN A 46 7.17 -6.92 -0.40
N ASP A 47 7.62 -5.98 0.43
CA ASP A 47 7.06 -5.76 1.77
C ASP A 47 5.62 -5.22 1.70
N VAL A 48 5.33 -4.31 0.78
CA VAL A 48 3.96 -3.84 0.49
C VAL A 48 3.07 -4.99 0.01
N LYS A 49 3.57 -5.86 -0.88
CA LYS A 49 2.81 -7.04 -1.34
C LYS A 49 2.48 -7.99 -0.19
N LYS A 50 3.40 -8.21 0.73
CA LYS A 50 3.16 -9.05 1.92
C LYS A 50 2.16 -8.40 2.87
N LEU A 51 2.26 -7.09 3.12
CA LEU A 51 1.26 -6.33 3.88
C LEU A 51 -0.12 -6.43 3.25
N TYR A 52 -0.21 -6.26 1.93
CA TYR A 52 -1.46 -6.41 1.20
C TYR A 52 -2.07 -7.80 1.38
N ASN A 53 -1.30 -8.88 1.26
CA ASN A 53 -1.81 -10.24 1.44
C ASN A 53 -2.34 -10.46 2.86
N TYR A 54 -1.60 -10.02 3.88
CA TYR A 54 -2.02 -10.11 5.27
C TYR A 54 -3.31 -9.31 5.54
N THR A 55 -3.36 -8.06 5.06
CA THR A 55 -4.54 -7.21 5.21
C THR A 55 -5.74 -7.76 4.44
N LYS A 56 -5.52 -8.35 3.26
CA LYS A 56 -6.57 -9.00 2.46
C LYS A 56 -7.19 -10.18 3.20
N GLU A 57 -6.39 -11.05 3.79
CA GLU A 57 -6.88 -12.20 4.58
C GLU A 57 -7.71 -11.74 5.77
N LYS A 58 -7.19 -10.76 6.53
CA LYS A 58 -7.93 -10.17 7.66
C LYS A 58 -9.24 -9.54 7.21
N LEU A 59 -9.21 -8.72 6.16
CA LEU A 59 -10.39 -8.06 5.61
C LEU A 59 -11.42 -9.08 5.11
N ALA A 60 -10.98 -10.16 4.47
CA ALA A 60 -11.87 -11.23 4.02
C ALA A 60 -12.60 -11.89 5.19
N SER A 61 -11.89 -12.21 6.28
CA SER A 61 -12.52 -12.74 7.50
C SER A 61 -13.52 -11.76 8.10
N GLU A 62 -13.18 -10.47 8.15
CA GLU A 62 -14.08 -9.44 8.70
C GLU A 62 -15.33 -9.23 7.83
N LEU A 63 -15.21 -9.28 6.50
CA LEU A 63 -16.35 -9.17 5.59
C LEU A 63 -17.24 -10.43 5.62
N GLN A 64 -16.66 -11.62 5.76
CA GLN A 64 -17.42 -12.87 5.86
C GLN A 64 -18.18 -13.01 7.19
N ALA A 65 -17.69 -12.36 8.25
CA ALA A 65 -18.33 -12.34 9.56
C ALA A 65 -19.46 -11.30 9.67
N GLN A 66 -19.62 -10.41 8.69
CA GLN A 66 -20.66 -9.39 8.73
C GLN A 66 -22.04 -10.02 8.52
N GLU A 67 -22.93 -9.81 9.48
CA GLU A 67 -24.34 -10.18 9.35
C GLU A 67 -25.06 -9.12 8.52
N GLY A 68 -25.70 -9.53 7.43
CA GLY A 68 -26.45 -8.65 6.54
C GLY A 68 -25.73 -8.30 5.23
N GLU A 69 -26.20 -7.25 4.57
CA GLU A 69 -25.71 -6.83 3.27
C GLU A 69 -24.49 -5.91 3.40
N ILE A 70 -23.55 -6.03 2.45
CA ILE A 70 -22.35 -5.20 2.37
C ILE A 70 -22.58 -4.13 1.30
N PRO A 71 -22.59 -2.83 1.63
CA PRO A 71 -22.79 -1.78 0.63
C PRO A 71 -21.55 -1.67 -0.27
N ILE A 72 -21.75 -1.91 -1.57
CA ILE A 72 -20.70 -1.84 -2.60
C ILE A 72 -20.98 -0.67 -3.53
N ALA A 73 -19.97 0.17 -3.76
CA ALA A 73 -19.93 1.16 -4.82
C ALA A 73 -18.96 0.69 -5.92
N ILE A 74 -19.39 0.80 -7.18
CA ILE A 74 -18.58 0.46 -8.35
C ILE A 74 -18.42 1.73 -9.18
N ASP A 75 -17.18 2.13 -9.42
CA ASP A 75 -16.84 3.25 -10.29
C ASP A 75 -16.09 2.74 -11.52
N CYS A 76 -16.58 3.06 -12.71
CA CYS A 76 -16.06 2.59 -13.97
C CYS A 76 -15.68 3.79 -14.86
N TRP A 77 -14.45 3.84 -15.33
CA TRP A 77 -13.99 4.90 -16.24
C TRP A 77 -13.08 4.35 -17.33
N THR A 78 -12.99 5.08 -18.44
CA THR A 78 -12.05 4.80 -19.52
C THR A 78 -10.96 5.86 -19.49
N LEU A 79 -9.71 5.45 -19.33
CA LEU A 79 -8.57 6.36 -19.41
C LEU A 79 -8.34 6.81 -20.87
N PRO A 80 -7.68 7.96 -21.10
CA PRO A 80 -7.33 8.44 -22.45
C PRO A 80 -6.51 7.46 -23.28
N ASN A 81 -5.87 6.47 -22.66
CA ASN A 81 -5.13 5.40 -23.32
C ASN A 81 -6.01 4.21 -23.76
N HIS A 82 -7.34 4.38 -23.81
CA HIS A 82 -8.33 3.35 -24.17
C HIS A 82 -8.37 2.12 -23.24
N CYS A 83 -7.82 2.24 -22.03
CA CYS A 83 -7.97 1.21 -21.01
C CYS A 83 -9.23 1.47 -20.18
N ALA A 84 -10.12 0.49 -20.09
CA ALA A 84 -11.23 0.50 -19.15
C ALA A 84 -10.72 0.10 -17.75
N TRP A 85 -11.18 0.84 -16.74
CA TRP A 85 -10.86 0.61 -15.34
C TRP A 85 -12.14 0.49 -14.52
N MET A 86 -12.05 -0.28 -13.44
CA MET A 86 -13.13 -0.47 -12.48
C MET A 86 -12.55 -0.42 -11.07
N SER A 87 -13.09 0.46 -10.25
CA SER A 87 -12.88 0.49 -8.81
C SER A 87 -14.08 -0.14 -8.12
N ILE A 88 -13.83 -0.97 -7.11
CA ILE A 88 -14.84 -1.55 -6.24
C ILE A 88 -14.52 -1.07 -4.83
N MET A 89 -15.47 -0.37 -4.22
CA MET A 89 -15.33 0.17 -2.88
C MET A 89 -16.44 -0.37 -1.99
N THR A 90 -16.09 -0.72 -0.75
CA THR A 90 -17.04 -1.09 0.28
C THR A 90 -16.84 -0.19 1.48
N THR A 91 -17.93 0.13 2.18
CA THR A 91 -17.87 0.88 3.43
C THR A 91 -18.33 -0.01 4.57
N ARG A 92 -17.73 0.15 5.76
CA ARG A 92 -18.30 -0.44 6.97
C ARG A 92 -19.42 0.46 7.45
N THR A 93 -20.60 -0.13 7.65
CA THR A 93 -21.74 0.47 8.35
C THR A 93 -21.57 0.38 9.85
#